data_AF-A0A480AZ88-F1
#
_entry.id   AF-A0A480AZ88-F1
#
_cell.length_a   1.000
_cell.length_b   1.000
_cell.length_c   1.000
_cell.angle_alpha   90.00
_cell.angle_beta   90.00
_cell.angle_gamma   90.00
#
_symmetry.space_group_name_H-M   'P 1'
#
loop_
_entity.id
_entity.type
_entity.pdbx_description
1 polymer ?
#
loop_
_entity_poly.entity_id
_entity_poly.type
_entity_poly.pdbx_seq_one_letter_code
_entity_poly.pdbx_strand_id
1 'polypeptide(L)'
;MNLPALPPRHRATLAAAAVAALLLAGCGSAPTRPGPGPGPVASPPGDPAPRPARAPRPPPPADTGADGPEANPPPDLHLVPDAQPRVEPLRPGGPNKPYEVLGQAYAPLQGDVPLVERGLASWYGRKFHGRSTANGETYNMYAMSAAHKTMPLPSYARVRNPANGREVVVRINDRGPFHPGRVIDLSYTAALKLGVLGGVAPVEVERLTHEAIRSGAWKPAAPVVETTALAPALRAEPPPGRTPARPAASTLDDPIGDLLQRTTAAAQAAEARSTVSGAPLPAETAAPAQPAAKAARGFWLQLGAFALRDGAMDFQQRVATEAPWLAPLLAVFNERSLHRLQAGPYASRAEAQVAAQRLRDGLQLVPAIVERR
;
A
#
# COMPACT_ATOMS: atom_id res chain seq x y z
N MET A 1 -26.42 20.44 -77.38
CA MET A 1 -25.90 20.46 -75.99
C MET A 1 -27.02 20.94 -75.11
N ASN A 2 -27.49 20.14 -74.14
CA ASN A 2 -28.58 20.53 -73.24
C ASN A 2 -28.06 20.68 -71.82
N LEU A 3 -28.41 21.79 -71.16
CA LEU A 3 -28.13 22.06 -69.76
C LEU A 3 -29.35 21.60 -68.91
N PRO A 4 -29.14 20.91 -67.78
CA PRO A 4 -30.21 20.61 -66.83
C PRO A 4 -30.56 21.84 -65.96
N ALA A 5 -31.83 21.99 -65.60
CA ALA A 5 -32.34 23.11 -64.81
C ALA A 5 -32.29 22.87 -63.29
N LEU A 6 -32.22 23.95 -62.51
CA LEU A 6 -32.25 23.95 -61.05
C LEU A 6 -33.69 24.05 -60.51
N PRO A 7 -34.05 23.30 -59.44
CA PRO A 7 -35.31 23.51 -58.71
C PRO A 7 -35.21 24.68 -57.69
N PRO A 8 -36.32 25.38 -57.39
CA PRO A 8 -36.32 26.53 -56.49
C PRO A 8 -36.35 26.16 -55.00
N ARG A 9 -35.91 27.10 -54.14
CA ARG A 9 -35.98 27.00 -52.67
C ARG A 9 -37.26 27.65 -52.15
N HIS A 10 -38.04 26.94 -51.33
CA HIS A 10 -39.11 27.54 -50.52
C HIS A 10 -38.72 27.65 -49.04
N ARG A 11 -39.34 28.62 -48.36
CA ARG A 11 -38.90 29.14 -47.05
C ARG A 11 -39.64 28.50 -45.88
N ALA A 12 -39.02 28.55 -44.70
CA ALA A 12 -39.60 28.08 -43.44
C ALA A 12 -40.66 29.03 -42.87
N THR A 13 -41.55 28.46 -42.06
CA THR A 13 -42.34 29.14 -41.03
C THR A 13 -42.24 28.36 -39.73
N LEU A 14 -42.40 29.05 -38.59
CA LEU A 14 -42.18 28.55 -37.23
C LEU A 14 -43.29 29.10 -36.30
N ALA A 15 -43.39 28.51 -35.09
CA ALA A 15 -44.20 28.96 -33.94
C ALA A 15 -45.74 28.78 -34.05
N ALA A 16 -46.51 28.77 -32.95
CA ALA A 16 -46.25 28.30 -31.58
C ALA A 16 -47.58 28.18 -30.77
N ALA A 17 -47.50 27.45 -29.65
CA ALA A 17 -48.57 27.06 -28.71
C ALA A 17 -49.62 28.11 -28.26
N ALA A 18 -50.87 27.63 -28.07
CA ALA A 18 -51.91 28.23 -27.21
C ALA A 18 -52.67 27.10 -26.45
N VAL A 19 -53.46 27.43 -25.41
CA VAL A 19 -53.77 26.53 -24.27
C VAL A 19 -55.17 26.75 -23.67
N ALA A 20 -55.79 25.67 -23.13
CA ALA A 20 -56.97 25.64 -22.24
C ALA A 20 -58.34 26.11 -22.82
N ALA A 21 -59.52 25.85 -22.22
CA ALA A 21 -60.09 24.74 -21.43
C ALA A 21 -61.59 25.04 -21.15
N LEU A 22 -62.49 24.04 -20.98
CA LEU A 22 -63.56 24.04 -19.94
C LEU A 22 -64.46 22.77 -19.88
N LEU A 23 -64.88 22.51 -18.64
CA LEU A 23 -65.93 21.65 -18.06
C LEU A 23 -67.22 21.32 -18.85
N LEU A 24 -67.80 20.14 -18.59
CA LEU A 24 -69.16 19.99 -18.03
C LEU A 24 -69.41 18.58 -17.44
N ALA A 25 -70.55 18.38 -16.75
CA ALA A 25 -70.75 17.31 -15.76
C ALA A 25 -71.77 16.21 -16.16
N GLY A 26 -71.80 15.09 -15.40
CA GLY A 26 -72.80 14.04 -15.55
C GLY A 26 -73.04 13.22 -14.26
N CYS A 27 -74.29 13.18 -13.81
CA CYS A 27 -74.82 12.24 -12.81
C CYS A 27 -75.19 10.90 -13.49
N GLY A 28 -75.42 9.77 -12.81
CA GLY A 28 -75.51 9.52 -11.37
C GLY A 28 -76.86 8.89 -10.98
N SER A 29 -76.99 7.56 -11.14
CA SER A 29 -78.18 6.75 -10.78
C SER A 29 -77.76 5.37 -10.28
N ALA A 30 -78.50 4.77 -9.34
CA ALA A 30 -78.16 3.48 -8.72
C ALA A 30 -79.40 2.68 -8.27
N PRO A 31 -79.34 1.33 -8.20
CA PRO A 31 -80.36 0.49 -7.57
C PRO A 31 -79.91 -0.21 -6.28
N THR A 32 -80.61 0.13 -5.18
CA THR A 32 -81.16 -0.73 -4.10
C THR A 32 -80.34 -1.87 -3.45
N ARG A 33 -80.22 -1.83 -2.11
CA ARG A 33 -79.74 -2.90 -1.21
C ARG A 33 -80.78 -4.00 -0.93
N PRO A 34 -80.34 -5.20 -0.51
CA PRO A 34 -81.04 -6.05 0.44
C PRO A 34 -80.29 -6.27 1.78
N GLY A 35 -81.04 -6.42 2.88
CA GLY A 35 -80.76 -7.27 4.07
C GLY A 35 -79.46 -7.12 4.90
N PRO A 36 -79.54 -6.88 6.24
CA PRO A 36 -78.40 -7.03 7.14
C PRO A 36 -78.22 -8.48 7.66
N GLY A 37 -76.98 -8.88 7.90
CA GLY A 37 -76.60 -10.09 8.66
C GLY A 37 -75.49 -9.76 9.67
N PRO A 38 -75.47 -10.33 10.91
CA PRO A 38 -74.60 -9.84 11.98
C PRO A 38 -73.21 -10.49 12.04
N GLY A 39 -72.17 -9.65 11.92
CA GLY A 39 -70.80 -9.89 12.41
C GLY A 39 -69.84 -10.67 11.49
N PRO A 40 -68.56 -10.81 11.87
CA PRO A 40 -67.84 -10.11 12.94
C PRO A 40 -67.08 -8.87 12.42
N VAL A 41 -66.44 -8.11 13.31
CA VAL A 41 -65.59 -6.95 12.94
C VAL A 41 -64.28 -7.44 12.32
N ALA A 42 -63.97 -6.96 11.11
CA ALA A 42 -62.66 -7.11 10.47
C ALA A 42 -62.01 -5.73 10.29
N SER A 43 -60.76 -5.60 10.73
CA SER A 43 -60.00 -4.34 10.66
C SER A 43 -59.65 -3.93 9.23
N PRO A 44 -59.49 -2.62 8.94
CA PRO A 44 -58.99 -2.16 7.65
C PRO A 44 -57.55 -2.67 7.37
N PRO A 45 -57.13 -2.76 6.10
CA PRO A 45 -55.77 -3.15 5.74
C PRO A 45 -54.76 -2.12 6.29
N GLY A 46 -53.75 -2.62 7.01
CA GLY A 46 -52.73 -1.79 7.64
C GLY A 46 -51.72 -1.19 6.66
N ASP A 47 -51.08 -0.09 7.08
CA ASP A 47 -50.06 0.62 6.32
C ASP A 47 -48.85 -0.27 5.93
N PRO A 48 -48.19 0.02 4.79
CA PRO A 48 -46.99 -0.72 4.38
C PRO A 48 -45.87 -0.57 5.41
N ALA A 49 -45.35 -1.70 5.90
CA ALA A 49 -44.38 -1.74 6.99
C ALA A 49 -43.13 -0.87 6.72
N PRO A 50 -42.63 -0.14 7.72
CA PRO A 50 -41.45 0.70 7.56
C PRO A 50 -40.22 -0.15 7.21
N ARG A 51 -39.42 0.34 6.24
CA ARG A 51 -38.16 -0.33 5.87
C ARG A 51 -37.22 -0.36 7.09
N PRO A 52 -36.52 -1.48 7.34
CA PRO A 52 -35.61 -1.57 8.48
C PRO A 52 -34.56 -0.47 8.42
N ALA A 53 -34.37 0.24 9.52
CA ALA A 53 -33.40 1.33 9.61
C ALA A 53 -31.98 0.81 9.34
N ARG A 54 -31.25 1.50 8.46
CA ARG A 54 -29.85 1.18 8.17
C ARG A 54 -29.04 1.33 9.47
N ALA A 55 -28.33 0.28 9.87
CA ALA A 55 -27.53 0.28 11.09
C ALA A 55 -26.59 1.51 11.15
N PRO A 56 -26.42 2.14 12.32
CA PRO A 56 -25.56 3.30 12.46
C PRO A 56 -24.12 2.93 12.09
N ARG A 57 -23.47 3.78 11.29
CA ARG A 57 -22.04 3.64 10.98
C ARG A 57 -21.28 3.78 12.30
N PRO A 58 -20.27 2.93 12.60
CA PRO A 58 -19.46 3.10 13.80
C PRO A 58 -18.83 4.50 13.81
N PRO A 59 -18.60 5.11 15.00
CA PRO A 59 -17.93 6.39 15.10
C PRO A 59 -16.53 6.31 14.47
N PRO A 60 -16.00 7.40 13.89
CA PRO A 60 -14.63 7.42 13.41
C PRO A 60 -13.66 7.14 14.59
N PRO A 61 -12.56 6.40 14.37
CA PRO A 61 -11.57 6.19 15.41
C PRO A 61 -10.99 7.52 15.88
N ALA A 62 -10.66 7.60 17.17
CA ALA A 62 -10.09 8.81 17.78
C ALA A 62 -8.79 9.24 17.06
N ASP A 63 -8.60 10.54 16.92
CA ASP A 63 -7.51 11.12 16.14
C ASP A 63 -6.17 11.08 16.91
N THR A 64 -5.53 9.92 16.93
CA THR A 64 -4.26 9.67 17.65
C THR A 64 -3.03 10.31 16.98
N GLY A 65 -3.20 11.30 16.09
CA GLY A 65 -2.13 12.09 15.45
C GLY A 65 -1.32 11.35 14.37
N ALA A 66 -0.98 10.08 14.60
CA ALA A 66 -0.31 9.21 13.64
C ALA A 66 -1.33 8.45 12.78
N ASP A 67 -1.30 8.66 11.46
CA ASP A 67 -1.95 7.76 10.50
C ASP A 67 -1.04 6.55 10.23
N GLY A 68 -1.60 5.35 10.28
CA GLY A 68 -0.82 4.11 10.35
C GLY A 68 -1.68 2.87 10.04
N PRO A 69 -1.16 1.64 10.20
CA PRO A 69 -1.99 0.44 10.20
C PRO A 69 -2.92 0.44 11.42
N GLU A 70 -3.86 -0.49 11.50
CA GLU A 70 -4.45 -0.85 12.81
C GLU A 70 -3.41 -1.55 13.68
N ALA A 71 -3.59 -1.56 15.00
CA ALA A 71 -2.59 -2.12 15.92
C ALA A 71 -2.32 -3.62 15.65
N ASN A 72 -3.39 -4.35 15.35
CA ASN A 72 -3.35 -5.72 14.86
C ASN A 72 -3.98 -5.75 13.46
N PRO A 73 -3.21 -5.57 12.38
CA PRO A 73 -3.73 -5.79 11.02
C PRO A 73 -4.06 -7.29 10.84
N PRO A 74 -4.92 -7.65 9.87
CA PRO A 74 -5.17 -9.06 9.53
C PRO A 74 -3.86 -9.81 9.22
N PRO A 75 -3.79 -11.12 9.50
CA PRO A 75 -2.69 -11.95 9.03
C PRO A 75 -2.68 -12.04 7.50
N ASP A 76 -1.57 -12.50 6.94
CA ASP A 76 -1.44 -12.94 5.55
C ASP A 76 -1.82 -11.92 4.46
N LEU A 77 -1.79 -10.62 4.76
CA LEU A 77 -1.99 -9.53 3.79
C LEU A 77 -1.04 -9.60 2.58
N HIS A 78 0.11 -10.26 2.72
CA HIS A 78 1.03 -10.51 1.61
C HIS A 78 0.47 -11.47 0.54
N LEU A 79 -0.49 -12.33 0.91
CA LEU A 79 -1.21 -13.26 0.02
C LEU A 79 -2.44 -12.65 -0.65
N VAL A 80 -2.87 -11.44 -0.24
CA VAL A 80 -4.03 -10.77 -0.85
C VAL A 80 -3.78 -10.59 -2.36
N PRO A 81 -4.66 -11.07 -3.25
CA PRO A 81 -4.44 -10.99 -4.69
C PRO A 81 -4.48 -9.54 -5.17
N ASP A 82 -3.68 -9.26 -6.21
CA ASP A 82 -3.65 -7.97 -6.88
C ASP A 82 -5.03 -7.59 -7.45
N ALA A 83 -5.25 -6.28 -7.61
CA ALA A 83 -6.52 -5.78 -8.11
C ALA A 83 -6.78 -6.27 -9.53
N GLN A 84 -7.76 -7.15 -9.71
CA GLN A 84 -8.11 -7.73 -11.00
C GLN A 84 -8.68 -6.64 -11.93
N PRO A 85 -7.97 -6.27 -13.01
CA PRO A 85 -8.43 -5.24 -13.94
C PRO A 85 -9.59 -5.74 -14.81
N ARG A 86 -10.57 -4.86 -15.00
CA ARG A 86 -11.73 -5.06 -15.87
C ARG A 86 -12.02 -3.75 -16.60
N VAL A 87 -12.61 -3.84 -17.79
CA VAL A 87 -13.02 -2.65 -18.54
C VAL A 87 -14.24 -2.04 -17.83
N GLU A 88 -14.07 -0.84 -17.27
CA GLU A 88 -15.15 -0.09 -16.61
C GLU A 88 -15.43 1.22 -17.37
N PRO A 89 -16.70 1.57 -17.63
CA PRO A 89 -17.03 2.79 -18.36
C PRO A 89 -16.52 4.05 -17.64
N LEU A 90 -15.56 4.74 -18.26
CA LEU A 90 -15.05 6.03 -17.79
C LEU A 90 -16.16 7.09 -17.85
N ARG A 91 -16.64 7.50 -16.67
CA ARG A 91 -17.73 8.49 -16.57
C ARG A 91 -17.17 9.90 -16.72
N PRO A 92 -17.62 10.71 -17.71
CA PRO A 92 -17.29 12.13 -17.73
C PRO A 92 -17.98 12.83 -16.56
N GLY A 93 -17.29 13.82 -15.97
CA GLY A 93 -17.78 14.54 -14.80
C GLY A 93 -17.63 13.76 -13.48
N GLY A 94 -18.42 14.13 -12.47
CA GLY A 94 -18.25 13.63 -11.09
C GLY A 94 -16.80 13.76 -10.60
N PRO A 95 -16.14 12.67 -10.16
CA PRO A 95 -14.73 12.69 -9.73
C PRO A 95 -13.71 12.97 -10.85
N ASN A 96 -14.15 12.98 -12.11
CA ASN A 96 -13.33 13.24 -13.29
C ASN A 96 -13.50 14.67 -13.83
N LYS A 97 -14.13 15.57 -13.08
CA LYS A 97 -14.06 17.02 -13.34
C LYS A 97 -12.67 17.55 -12.96
N PRO A 98 -12.19 18.63 -13.60
CA PRO A 98 -11.14 19.46 -13.03
C PRO A 98 -11.53 19.94 -11.63
N TYR A 99 -10.55 20.03 -10.74
CA TYR A 99 -10.75 20.35 -9.33
C TYR A 99 -9.53 21.10 -8.76
N GLU A 100 -9.68 21.72 -7.60
CA GLU A 100 -8.59 22.45 -6.92
C GLU A 100 -8.40 21.91 -5.50
N VAL A 101 -7.14 21.80 -5.06
CA VAL A 101 -6.77 21.49 -3.68
C VAL A 101 -5.57 22.34 -3.29
N LEU A 102 -5.66 23.04 -2.15
CA LEU A 102 -4.59 23.91 -1.60
C LEU A 102 -4.08 24.99 -2.59
N GLY A 103 -4.97 25.59 -3.39
CA GLY A 103 -4.60 26.58 -4.41
C GLY A 103 -4.00 26.00 -5.69
N GLN A 104 -3.83 24.67 -5.78
CA GLN A 104 -3.35 23.99 -6.98
C GLN A 104 -4.50 23.33 -7.74
N ALA A 105 -4.66 23.72 -9.00
CA ALA A 105 -5.61 23.11 -9.93
C ALA A 105 -5.08 21.78 -10.49
N TYR A 106 -5.99 20.82 -10.66
CA TYR A 106 -5.74 19.48 -11.21
C TYR A 106 -6.80 19.15 -12.26
N ALA A 107 -6.36 18.66 -13.42
CA ALA A 107 -7.23 18.20 -14.49
C ALA A 107 -7.05 16.68 -14.68
N PRO A 108 -8.06 15.86 -14.37
CA PRO A 108 -8.05 14.45 -14.72
C PRO A 108 -7.96 14.22 -16.24
N LEU A 109 -7.25 13.17 -16.64
CA LEU A 109 -7.19 12.70 -18.03
C LEU A 109 -8.59 12.35 -18.53
N GLN A 110 -8.85 12.62 -19.81
CA GLN A 110 -10.12 12.34 -20.47
C GLN A 110 -9.96 11.13 -21.40
N GLY A 111 -10.86 10.16 -21.27
CA GLY A 111 -10.81 8.92 -22.05
C GLY A 111 -9.69 7.96 -21.64
N ASP A 112 -9.49 6.92 -22.45
CA ASP A 112 -8.58 5.80 -22.17
C ASP A 112 -7.15 6.05 -22.66
N VAL A 113 -6.59 7.22 -22.37
CA VAL A 113 -5.22 7.63 -22.78
C VAL A 113 -4.17 6.96 -21.88
N PRO A 114 -3.09 6.35 -22.42
CA PRO A 114 -2.02 5.77 -21.60
C PRO A 114 -1.28 6.84 -20.77
N LEU A 115 -0.78 6.45 -19.60
CA LEU A 115 0.05 7.29 -18.74
C LEU A 115 1.16 6.43 -18.14
N VAL A 116 2.41 6.91 -18.23
CA VAL A 116 3.56 6.39 -17.48
C VAL A 116 4.18 7.57 -16.74
N GLU A 117 4.30 7.46 -15.41
CA GLU A 117 4.80 8.52 -14.54
C GLU A 117 5.86 7.96 -13.57
N ARG A 118 6.88 8.76 -13.24
CA ARG A 118 7.89 8.44 -12.23
C ARG A 118 7.82 9.48 -11.12
N GLY A 119 7.86 9.03 -9.87
CA GLY A 119 7.83 9.92 -8.72
C GLY A 119 7.79 9.15 -7.40
N LEU A 120 7.31 9.79 -6.34
CA LEU A 120 7.26 9.17 -5.03
C LEU A 120 5.89 8.54 -4.75
N ALA A 121 5.88 7.30 -4.28
CA ALA A 121 4.73 6.71 -3.61
C ALA A 121 4.77 7.03 -2.12
N SER A 122 3.59 7.18 -1.51
CA SER A 122 3.42 6.87 -0.08
C SER A 122 2.20 5.97 0.11
N TRP A 123 1.64 5.90 1.32
CA TRP A 123 0.43 5.14 1.60
C TRP A 123 -0.42 5.82 2.67
N TYR A 124 -1.72 5.54 2.69
CA TYR A 124 -2.71 6.21 3.56
C TYR A 124 -3.46 5.20 4.45
N GLY A 125 -3.67 5.55 5.71
CA GLY A 125 -3.90 4.58 6.78
C GLY A 125 -5.30 4.61 7.41
N ARG A 126 -5.32 4.19 8.68
CA ARG A 126 -6.48 4.02 9.56
C ARG A 126 -7.41 5.24 9.58
N LYS A 127 -6.89 6.47 9.47
CA LYS A 127 -7.70 7.73 9.51
C LYS A 127 -8.64 7.87 8.31
N PHE A 128 -8.38 7.12 7.24
CA PHE A 128 -9.22 7.06 6.05
C PHE A 128 -10.08 5.78 5.99
N HIS A 129 -9.72 4.72 6.73
CA HIS A 129 -10.37 3.43 6.62
C HIS A 129 -11.88 3.52 6.92
N GLY A 130 -12.70 2.84 6.10
CA GLY A 130 -14.15 2.86 6.23
C GLY A 130 -14.83 4.17 5.79
N ARG A 131 -14.09 5.19 5.36
CA ARG A 131 -14.62 6.44 4.77
C ARG A 131 -14.86 6.26 3.26
N SER A 132 -15.49 7.25 2.63
CA SER A 132 -15.76 7.24 1.20
C SER A 132 -14.62 7.90 0.41
N THR A 133 -14.20 7.26 -0.68
CA THR A 133 -13.23 7.79 -1.66
C THR A 133 -13.89 8.83 -2.56
N ALA A 134 -13.10 9.54 -3.37
CA ALA A 134 -13.58 10.47 -4.38
C ALA A 134 -14.58 9.87 -5.39
N ASN A 135 -14.47 8.57 -5.73
CA ASN A 135 -15.45 7.90 -6.61
C ASN A 135 -16.67 7.31 -5.89
N GLY A 136 -16.74 7.42 -4.56
CA GLY A 136 -17.85 6.97 -3.73
C GLY A 136 -17.71 5.54 -3.17
N GLU A 137 -16.67 4.80 -3.55
CA GLU A 137 -16.33 3.51 -2.93
C GLU A 137 -15.97 3.71 -1.44
N THR A 138 -16.06 2.63 -0.64
CA THR A 138 -15.59 2.67 0.76
C THR A 138 -14.13 2.26 0.80
N TYR A 139 -13.24 3.10 1.35
CA TYR A 139 -11.81 2.80 1.39
C TYR A 139 -11.51 1.66 2.37
N ASN A 140 -10.97 0.57 1.81
CA ASN A 140 -10.41 -0.54 2.56
C ASN A 140 -8.88 -0.53 2.41
N MET A 141 -8.15 -0.27 3.49
CA MET A 141 -6.68 -0.27 3.49
C MET A 141 -6.08 -1.68 3.29
N TYR A 142 -6.89 -2.72 3.46
CA TYR A 142 -6.55 -4.11 3.21
C TYR A 142 -6.90 -4.60 1.79
N ALA A 143 -7.54 -3.76 0.97
CA ALA A 143 -7.75 -4.01 -0.44
C ALA A 143 -6.62 -3.42 -1.30
N MET A 144 -6.44 -3.90 -2.53
CA MET A 144 -5.44 -3.41 -3.47
C MET A 144 -5.92 -2.14 -4.21
N SER A 145 -6.02 -1.01 -3.51
CA SER A 145 -6.40 0.28 -4.09
C SER A 145 -5.31 1.36 -3.95
N ALA A 146 -5.48 2.48 -4.66
CA ALA A 146 -4.64 3.67 -4.55
C ALA A 146 -5.37 4.95 -4.98
N ALA A 147 -4.83 6.10 -4.56
CA ALA A 147 -5.23 7.43 -4.98
C ALA A 147 -4.29 7.99 -6.07
N HIS A 148 -4.84 8.64 -7.10
CA HIS A 148 -4.05 9.37 -8.10
C HIS A 148 -4.65 10.74 -8.42
N LYS A 149 -3.78 11.74 -8.64
CA LYS A 149 -4.14 13.12 -8.98
C LYS A 149 -5.00 13.18 -10.24
N THR A 150 -4.49 12.60 -11.32
CA THR A 150 -4.97 12.85 -12.69
C THR A 150 -5.52 11.62 -13.42
N MET A 151 -5.41 10.40 -12.89
CA MET A 151 -5.98 9.25 -13.61
C MET A 151 -7.52 9.27 -13.56
N PRO A 152 -8.22 8.76 -14.60
CA PRO A 152 -9.67 8.60 -14.56
C PRO A 152 -10.10 7.70 -13.40
N LEU A 153 -11.23 7.99 -12.77
CA LEU A 153 -11.85 7.12 -11.75
C LEU A 153 -13.14 6.47 -12.28
N PRO A 154 -13.33 5.15 -12.11
CA PRO A 154 -12.29 4.18 -11.72
C PRO A 154 -11.28 3.95 -12.85
N SER A 155 -10.07 3.53 -12.50
CA SER A 155 -9.12 2.90 -13.44
C SER A 155 -8.20 1.95 -12.70
N TYR A 156 -7.18 1.42 -13.38
CA TYR A 156 -6.19 0.50 -12.82
C TYR A 156 -4.78 0.95 -13.19
N ALA A 157 -3.82 0.73 -12.29
CA ALA A 157 -2.42 0.98 -12.56
C ALA A 157 -1.53 -0.20 -12.13
N ARG A 158 -0.46 -0.42 -12.87
CA ARG A 158 0.69 -1.22 -12.46
C ARG A 158 1.70 -0.28 -11.81
N VAL A 159 2.20 -0.64 -10.63
CA VAL A 159 3.13 0.17 -9.84
C VAL A 159 4.37 -0.66 -9.56
N ARG A 160 5.52 -0.21 -10.04
CA ARG A 160 6.83 -0.85 -9.83
C ARG A 160 7.67 -0.07 -8.84
N ASN A 161 8.31 -0.78 -7.91
CA ASN A 161 9.35 -0.23 -7.06
C ASN A 161 10.72 -0.62 -7.66
N PRO A 162 11.43 0.29 -8.33
CA PRO A 162 12.68 -0.03 -9.01
C PRO A 162 13.83 -0.42 -8.07
N ALA A 163 13.72 -0.13 -6.76
CA ALA A 163 14.75 -0.46 -5.77
C ALA A 163 14.71 -1.94 -5.32
N ASN A 164 13.58 -2.64 -5.50
CA ASN A 164 13.44 -4.05 -5.13
C ASN A 164 12.85 -4.93 -6.25
N GLY A 165 12.58 -4.35 -7.43
CA GLY A 165 12.03 -5.05 -8.60
C GLY A 165 10.58 -5.49 -8.48
N ARG A 166 9.89 -5.22 -7.37
CA ARG A 166 8.51 -5.67 -7.14
C ARG A 166 7.52 -4.82 -7.94
N GLU A 167 6.46 -5.47 -8.40
CA GLU A 167 5.31 -4.85 -9.05
C GLU A 167 4.02 -5.22 -8.31
N VAL A 168 3.05 -4.32 -8.32
CA VAL A 168 1.66 -4.58 -7.90
C VAL A 168 0.68 -3.93 -8.87
N VAL A 169 -0.48 -4.56 -9.09
CA VAL A 169 -1.63 -3.95 -9.77
C VAL A 169 -2.67 -3.50 -8.75
N VAL A 170 -3.06 -2.22 -8.85
CA VAL A 170 -3.99 -1.54 -7.94
C VAL A 170 -5.16 -0.92 -8.69
N ARG A 171 -6.33 -0.87 -8.02
CA ARG A 171 -7.48 -0.08 -8.46
C ARG A 171 -7.27 1.38 -8.07
N ILE A 172 -7.33 2.29 -9.03
CA ILE A 172 -7.36 3.72 -8.75
C ILE A 172 -8.82 4.13 -8.54
N ASN A 173 -9.17 4.46 -7.30
CA ASN A 173 -10.53 4.82 -6.88
C ASN A 173 -10.63 6.13 -6.09
N ASP A 174 -9.50 6.79 -5.81
CA ASP A 174 -9.46 8.02 -5.01
C ASP A 174 -8.53 9.12 -5.57
N ARG A 175 -8.56 10.31 -4.97
CA ARG A 175 -7.83 11.52 -5.38
C ARG A 175 -6.74 11.91 -4.38
N GLY A 176 -5.65 12.47 -4.91
CA GLY A 176 -4.41 12.74 -4.19
C GLY A 176 -3.27 11.87 -4.73
N PRO A 177 -2.07 11.85 -4.13
CA PRO A 177 -1.56 12.72 -3.07
C PRO A 177 -1.71 14.22 -3.35
N PHE A 178 -1.71 15.03 -2.29
CA PHE A 178 -1.64 16.51 -2.39
C PHE A 178 -0.33 17.08 -1.84
N HIS A 179 0.70 16.24 -1.73
CA HIS A 179 2.06 16.66 -1.37
C HIS A 179 2.94 16.79 -2.64
N PRO A 180 3.92 17.74 -2.66
CA PRO A 180 4.92 17.82 -3.72
C PRO A 180 5.72 16.52 -3.89
N GLY A 181 6.15 16.22 -5.12
CA GLY A 181 6.96 15.03 -5.47
C GLY A 181 6.23 13.68 -5.38
N ARG A 182 5.14 13.56 -4.61
CA ARG A 182 4.32 12.34 -4.57
C ARG A 182 3.41 12.25 -5.79
N VAL A 183 3.26 11.07 -6.36
CA VAL A 183 2.43 10.79 -7.56
C VAL A 183 1.26 9.86 -7.24
N ILE A 184 1.47 8.91 -6.35
CA ILE A 184 0.49 7.90 -5.93
C ILE A 184 0.51 7.72 -4.41
N ASP A 185 -0.65 7.56 -3.80
CA ASP A 185 -0.77 7.13 -2.40
C ASP A 185 -1.48 5.77 -2.39
N LEU A 186 -0.81 4.77 -1.84
CA LEU A 186 -1.23 3.37 -1.87
C LEU A 186 -2.09 2.99 -0.66
N SER A 187 -2.90 1.96 -0.83
CA SER A 187 -3.42 1.18 0.29
C SER A 187 -2.30 0.52 1.10
N TYR A 188 -2.52 0.28 2.39
CA TYR A 188 -1.55 -0.38 3.28
C TYR A 188 -1.09 -1.74 2.72
N THR A 189 -2.01 -2.53 2.17
CA THR A 189 -1.65 -3.85 1.59
C THR A 189 -0.88 -3.74 0.28
N ALA A 190 -1.21 -2.79 -0.61
CA ALA A 190 -0.38 -2.55 -1.79
C ALA A 190 1.03 -2.08 -1.41
N ALA A 191 1.14 -1.19 -0.40
CA ALA A 191 2.43 -0.74 0.13
C ALA A 191 3.23 -1.83 0.84
N LEU A 192 2.57 -2.78 1.53
CA LEU A 192 3.19 -3.97 2.10
C LEU A 192 3.84 -4.84 1.00
N LYS A 193 3.06 -5.22 -0.01
CA LYS A 193 3.53 -6.10 -1.09
C LYS A 193 4.66 -5.44 -1.89
N LEU A 194 4.50 -4.16 -2.26
CA LEU A 194 5.47 -3.38 -3.02
C LEU A 194 6.73 -2.99 -2.21
N GLY A 195 6.71 -3.12 -0.88
CA GLY A 195 7.84 -2.78 0.00
C GLY A 195 8.02 -1.28 0.22
N VAL A 196 6.92 -0.56 0.46
CA VAL A 196 6.86 0.92 0.63
C VAL A 196 6.42 1.33 2.05
N LEU A 197 6.14 0.38 2.95
CA LEU A 197 5.69 0.68 4.32
C LEU A 197 6.64 1.55 5.16
N GLY A 198 7.94 1.58 4.83
CA GLY A 198 8.92 2.49 5.45
C GLY A 198 8.62 3.99 5.24
N GLY A 199 7.63 4.35 4.43
CA GLY A 199 7.05 5.69 4.37
C GLY A 199 6.87 6.16 2.92
N VAL A 200 7.94 6.70 2.34
CA VAL A 200 7.94 7.29 1.00
C VAL A 200 9.07 6.68 0.18
N ALA A 201 8.77 6.17 -1.02
CA ALA A 201 9.75 5.53 -1.91
C ALA A 201 9.56 5.93 -3.38
N PRO A 202 10.61 5.94 -4.22
CA PRO A 202 10.47 6.08 -5.66
C PRO A 202 9.68 4.92 -6.27
N VAL A 203 8.80 5.22 -7.22
CA VAL A 203 8.04 4.25 -8.02
C VAL A 203 7.93 4.66 -9.48
N GLU A 204 7.64 3.68 -10.32
CA GLU A 204 7.17 3.85 -11.68
C GLU A 204 5.69 3.43 -11.73
N VAL A 205 4.82 4.30 -12.27
CA VAL A 205 3.37 4.10 -12.30
C VAL A 205 2.92 4.07 -13.76
N GLU A 206 2.27 2.98 -14.18
CA GLU A 206 1.70 2.80 -15.52
C GLU A 206 0.19 2.61 -15.42
N ARG A 207 -0.61 3.44 -16.12
CA ARG A 207 -2.06 3.22 -16.21
C ARG A 207 -2.38 2.13 -17.22
N LEU A 208 -3.10 1.11 -16.77
CA LEU A 208 -3.59 0.04 -17.62
C LEU A 208 -4.76 0.54 -18.48
N THR A 209 -4.62 0.47 -19.80
CA THR A 209 -5.66 0.86 -20.77
C THR A 209 -6.72 -0.24 -20.91
N HIS A 210 -7.92 0.09 -21.41
CA HIS A 210 -8.93 -0.91 -21.74
C HIS A 210 -8.43 -1.91 -22.79
N GLU A 211 -7.45 -1.56 -23.62
CA GLU A 211 -6.79 -2.48 -24.55
C GLU A 211 -5.88 -3.47 -23.81
N ALA A 212 -4.96 -2.99 -22.97
CA ALA A 212 -4.11 -3.84 -22.13
C ALA A 212 -4.94 -4.79 -21.26
N ILE A 213 -6.06 -4.30 -20.72
CA ILE A 213 -7.02 -5.11 -19.94
C ILE A 213 -7.68 -6.20 -20.79
N ARG A 214 -8.10 -5.90 -22.03
CA ARG A 214 -8.73 -6.87 -22.95
C ARG A 214 -7.73 -7.91 -23.49
N SER A 215 -6.51 -7.52 -23.81
CA SER A 215 -5.46 -8.43 -24.30
C SER A 215 -4.84 -9.28 -23.18
N GLY A 216 -5.01 -8.88 -21.92
CA GLY A 216 -4.39 -9.53 -20.77
C GLY A 216 -2.94 -9.12 -20.53
N ALA A 217 -2.40 -8.16 -21.28
CA ALA A 217 -1.01 -7.69 -21.20
C ALA A 217 -0.63 -7.03 -19.85
N TRP A 218 -1.62 -6.78 -18.97
CA TRP A 218 -1.41 -6.34 -17.59
C TRP A 218 -0.95 -7.45 -16.65
N LYS A 219 -1.17 -8.72 -17.01
CA LYS A 219 -0.76 -9.85 -16.18
C LYS A 219 0.77 -9.90 -16.16
N PRO A 220 1.39 -10.24 -15.01
CA PRO A 220 2.82 -10.55 -15.03
C PRO A 220 3.06 -11.66 -16.06
N ALA A 221 4.12 -11.55 -16.84
CA ALA A 221 4.55 -12.63 -17.71
C ALA A 221 4.69 -13.89 -16.85
N ALA A 222 4.07 -14.99 -17.28
CA ALA A 222 4.19 -16.25 -16.58
C ALA A 222 5.68 -16.58 -16.42
N PRO A 223 6.14 -17.06 -15.24
CA PRO A 223 7.54 -17.40 -15.07
C PRO A 223 7.91 -18.41 -16.14
N VAL A 224 8.83 -18.02 -17.03
CA VAL A 224 9.36 -18.90 -18.06
C VAL A 224 10.24 -19.90 -17.33
N VAL A 225 9.61 -21.00 -16.90
CA VAL A 225 10.32 -22.20 -16.49
C VAL A 225 11.00 -22.68 -17.76
N GLU A 226 12.29 -22.39 -17.89
CA GLU A 226 13.15 -22.97 -18.91
C GLU A 226 13.31 -24.47 -18.62
N THR A 227 12.26 -25.23 -18.97
CA THR A 227 12.41 -26.63 -19.32
C THR A 227 13.34 -26.66 -20.52
N THR A 228 14.64 -26.85 -20.26
CA THR A 228 15.66 -27.12 -21.27
C THR A 228 15.33 -28.46 -21.93
N ALA A 229 14.39 -28.44 -22.86
CA ALA A 229 14.06 -29.58 -23.69
C ALA A 229 15.30 -29.88 -24.55
N LEU A 230 16.00 -30.98 -24.24
CA LEU A 230 17.10 -31.44 -25.07
C LEU A 230 16.58 -31.65 -26.49
N ALA A 231 17.12 -30.87 -27.43
CA ALA A 231 16.92 -31.11 -28.85
C ALA A 231 17.45 -32.52 -29.20
N PRO A 232 16.76 -33.29 -30.06
CA PRO A 232 17.18 -34.65 -30.40
C PRO A 232 18.51 -34.60 -31.15
N ALA A 233 19.55 -35.18 -30.56
CA ALA A 233 20.86 -35.29 -31.20
C ALA A 233 20.76 -36.14 -32.48
N LEU A 234 21.21 -35.59 -33.62
CA LEU A 234 21.38 -36.37 -34.84
C LEU A 234 22.43 -37.46 -34.62
N ARG A 235 22.17 -38.64 -35.19
CA ARG A 235 23.13 -39.75 -35.20
C ARG A 235 24.32 -39.41 -36.09
N ALA A 236 25.52 -39.67 -35.59
CA ALA A 236 26.74 -39.81 -36.38
C ALA A 236 27.34 -41.19 -36.08
N GLU A 237 27.85 -41.89 -37.11
CA GLU A 237 28.41 -43.23 -36.95
C GLU A 237 29.89 -43.22 -36.51
N PRO A 238 30.37 -44.23 -35.77
CA PRO A 238 31.74 -44.29 -35.27
C PRO A 238 32.71 -45.00 -36.24
N PRO A 239 33.97 -44.52 -36.40
CA PRO A 239 35.04 -45.31 -36.98
C PRO A 239 35.58 -46.35 -35.96
N PRO A 240 36.02 -47.55 -36.41
CA PRO A 240 36.46 -48.64 -35.51
C PRO A 240 37.96 -48.58 -35.14
N GLY A 241 38.34 -48.95 -33.91
CA GLY A 241 39.75 -49.03 -33.53
C GLY A 241 40.13 -49.54 -32.12
N ARG A 242 40.34 -50.86 -31.99
CA ARG A 242 41.27 -51.56 -31.05
C ARG A 242 41.15 -51.34 -29.52
N THR A 243 40.54 -52.32 -28.85
CA THR A 243 40.88 -52.82 -27.49
C THR A 243 41.98 -53.92 -27.58
N PRO A 244 42.47 -54.56 -26.47
CA PRO A 244 42.27 -54.32 -25.03
C PRO A 244 43.56 -54.27 -24.14
N ALA A 245 43.42 -53.80 -22.89
CA ALA A 245 44.23 -54.21 -21.72
C ALA A 245 43.43 -54.06 -20.40
N ARG A 246 43.87 -54.68 -19.30
CA ARG A 246 43.16 -54.88 -17.99
C ARG A 246 44.21 -54.82 -16.84
N PRO A 247 43.90 -54.79 -15.52
CA PRO A 247 42.63 -54.62 -14.77
C PRO A 247 42.74 -53.42 -13.75
N ALA A 248 42.16 -53.29 -12.53
CA ALA A 248 41.18 -54.02 -11.69
C ALA A 248 40.57 -53.06 -10.62
N ALA A 249 39.32 -53.33 -10.18
CA ALA A 249 38.69 -52.99 -8.87
C ALA A 249 38.56 -51.49 -8.46
N SER A 250 37.64 -51.04 -7.59
CA SER A 250 36.63 -51.70 -6.73
C SER A 250 35.26 -50.97 -6.72
N THR A 251 34.25 -51.70 -6.22
CA THR A 251 32.87 -51.40 -5.73
C THR A 251 32.38 -49.97 -5.42
N LEU A 252 31.05 -49.85 -5.42
CA LEU A 252 30.22 -48.75 -4.87
C LEU A 252 30.32 -48.67 -3.32
N ASP A 253 29.77 -47.61 -2.72
CA ASP A 253 28.60 -47.68 -1.81
C ASP A 253 28.09 -46.28 -1.37
N ASP A 254 26.88 -46.22 -0.77
CA ASP A 254 26.07 -45.01 -0.59
C ASP A 254 26.40 -44.12 0.65
N PRO A 255 26.35 -42.77 0.52
CA PRO A 255 26.57 -41.83 1.62
C PRO A 255 25.28 -41.45 2.40
N ILE A 256 24.31 -42.36 2.55
CA ILE A 256 23.07 -42.11 3.34
C ILE A 256 23.21 -42.54 4.83
N GLY A 257 24.36 -43.11 5.23
CA GLY A 257 24.60 -43.56 6.61
C GLY A 257 25.01 -42.48 7.62
N ASP A 258 25.84 -41.49 7.24
CA ASP A 258 26.60 -40.66 8.21
C ASP A 258 25.78 -39.53 8.89
N LEU A 259 24.50 -39.37 8.56
CA LEU A 259 23.64 -38.33 9.16
C LEU A 259 22.89 -38.80 10.42
N LEU A 260 22.66 -40.10 10.58
CA LEU A 260 21.89 -40.66 11.71
C LEU A 260 22.73 -40.95 12.96
N GLN A 261 24.06 -40.88 12.88
CA GLN A 261 24.97 -41.25 13.97
C GLN A 261 25.49 -40.04 14.78
N ARG A 262 25.02 -38.83 14.49
CA ARG A 262 25.49 -37.56 15.10
C ARG A 262 24.46 -36.85 15.99
N THR A 263 23.26 -37.42 16.17
CA THR A 263 22.11 -36.78 16.85
C THR A 263 21.71 -37.44 18.17
N THR A 264 22.37 -38.53 18.59
CA THR A 264 21.91 -39.41 19.68
C THR A 264 22.86 -39.50 20.89
N ALA A 265 24.00 -38.79 20.90
CA ALA A 265 25.07 -38.99 21.90
C ALA A 265 25.67 -37.69 22.49
N ALA A 266 24.84 -36.73 22.91
CA ALA A 266 25.30 -35.57 23.70
C ALA A 266 24.28 -35.02 24.74
N ALA A 267 23.11 -35.66 24.91
CA ALA A 267 22.05 -35.20 25.81
C ALA A 267 22.25 -35.62 27.29
N GLN A 268 23.48 -35.94 27.71
CA GLN A 268 23.80 -36.52 29.02
C GLN A 268 25.16 -36.01 29.55
N ALA A 269 25.18 -34.78 30.10
CA ALA A 269 26.33 -34.25 30.85
C ALA A 269 25.95 -33.10 31.82
N ALA A 270 24.70 -33.09 32.32
CA ALA A 270 24.13 -31.96 33.05
C ALA A 270 24.08 -32.16 34.58
N GLU A 271 25.17 -32.63 35.21
CA GLU A 271 25.28 -32.67 36.69
C GLU A 271 26.73 -32.89 37.18
N ALA A 272 27.44 -31.84 37.62
CA ALA A 272 28.52 -31.93 38.63
C ALA A 272 29.12 -30.55 39.06
N ARG A 273 28.99 -30.25 40.36
CA ARG A 273 29.96 -29.53 41.23
C ARG A 273 30.43 -28.09 40.87
N SER A 274 29.83 -27.13 41.55
CA SER A 274 30.48 -25.87 41.95
C SER A 274 31.49 -26.07 43.09
N THR A 275 32.61 -25.31 43.12
CA THR A 275 33.37 -24.99 44.35
C THR A 275 34.38 -23.83 44.14
N VAL A 276 34.43 -22.88 45.09
CA VAL A 276 35.58 -22.02 45.52
C VAL A 276 36.41 -21.32 44.40
N SER A 277 36.40 -19.99 44.17
CA SER A 277 36.50 -18.77 45.02
C SER A 277 37.94 -18.32 45.34
N GLY A 278 38.28 -17.06 44.96
CA GLY A 278 39.55 -16.39 45.23
C GLY A 278 39.68 -15.03 44.48
N ALA A 279 40.12 -13.97 45.17
CA ALA A 279 40.27 -12.59 44.68
C ALA A 279 41.50 -11.93 45.39
N PRO A 280 41.87 -10.62 45.24
CA PRO A 280 41.28 -9.54 44.40
C PRO A 280 42.27 -8.57 43.67
N LEU A 281 41.78 -7.83 42.65
CA LEU A 281 42.10 -6.41 42.28
C LEU A 281 43.58 -6.00 41.98
N PRO A 282 43.90 -4.80 41.40
CA PRO A 282 43.09 -3.62 40.99
C PRO A 282 42.48 -3.72 39.58
N ALA A 283 41.40 -3.04 39.20
CA ALA A 283 40.89 -1.69 39.52
C ALA A 283 41.55 -0.53 38.74
N GLU A 284 41.36 -0.50 37.42
CA GLU A 284 41.59 0.70 36.60
C GLU A 284 40.28 1.23 35.99
N THR A 285 39.85 2.40 36.48
CA THR A 285 38.88 3.34 35.91
C THR A 285 37.55 2.79 35.37
N ALA A 286 36.65 2.45 36.28
CA ALA A 286 35.21 2.38 36.00
C ALA A 286 34.46 3.58 36.64
N ALA A 287 34.32 4.70 35.92
CA ALA A 287 33.35 5.75 36.25
C ALA A 287 33.16 6.76 35.08
N PRO A 288 32.02 7.46 34.96
CA PRO A 288 30.73 7.22 35.62
C PRO A 288 29.59 6.93 34.62
N ALA A 289 28.54 6.24 35.08
CA ALA A 289 27.23 6.37 34.47
C ALA A 289 26.71 7.80 34.72
N GLN A 290 26.59 8.63 33.69
CA GLN A 290 26.13 10.02 33.81
C GLN A 290 24.66 10.16 33.35
N PRO A 291 23.69 10.42 34.26
CA PRO A 291 22.30 10.64 33.89
C PRO A 291 22.07 12.08 33.38
N ALA A 292 22.69 12.42 32.24
CA ALA A 292 22.77 13.80 31.74
C ALA A 292 22.60 13.95 30.22
N ALA A 293 21.60 13.27 29.63
CA ALA A 293 21.13 13.49 28.25
C ALA A 293 20.40 14.85 28.07
N LYS A 294 20.95 15.93 28.66
CA LYS A 294 20.43 17.31 28.64
C LYS A 294 21.51 18.26 28.11
N ALA A 295 21.43 18.56 26.82
CA ALA A 295 22.06 19.72 26.18
C ALA A 295 23.58 19.90 26.39
N ALA A 296 24.33 18.79 26.50
CA ALA A 296 25.79 18.85 26.52
C ALA A 296 26.37 19.39 25.20
N ARG A 297 27.43 20.21 25.30
CA ARG A 297 28.20 20.73 24.17
C ARG A 297 28.95 19.60 23.46
N GLY A 298 29.08 19.68 22.13
CA GLY A 298 29.77 18.68 21.32
C GLY A 298 29.07 18.38 19.99
N PHE A 299 29.44 17.27 19.36
CA PHE A 299 28.82 16.81 18.11
C PHE A 299 27.66 15.86 18.41
N TRP A 300 26.58 15.97 17.65
CA TRP A 300 25.35 15.19 17.81
C TRP A 300 24.88 14.64 16.46
N LEU A 301 24.29 13.45 16.45
CA LEU A 301 23.66 12.86 15.29
C LEU A 301 22.15 13.07 15.36
N GLN A 302 21.61 13.98 14.56
CA GLN A 302 20.17 14.14 14.43
C GLN A 302 19.61 12.98 13.58
N LEU A 303 18.84 12.13 14.25
CA LEU A 303 18.18 10.94 13.69
C LEU A 303 16.82 11.30 13.08
N GLY A 304 16.13 12.31 13.61
CA GLY A 304 14.84 12.77 13.11
C GLY A 304 14.37 14.07 13.75
N ALA A 305 13.33 14.67 13.18
CA ALA A 305 12.65 15.86 13.72
C ALA A 305 11.14 15.74 13.50
N PHE A 306 10.37 15.81 14.58
CA PHE A 306 8.95 15.44 14.63
C PHE A 306 8.10 16.61 15.15
N ALA A 307 6.90 16.79 14.62
CA ALA A 307 5.97 17.82 15.10
C ALA A 307 5.27 17.44 16.42
N LEU A 308 5.19 16.14 16.72
CA LEU A 308 4.59 15.60 17.93
C LEU A 308 5.67 14.93 18.79
N ARG A 309 5.57 15.09 20.12
CA ARG A 309 6.51 14.50 21.08
C ARG A 309 6.52 12.98 21.00
N ASP A 310 5.34 12.38 20.88
CA ASP A 310 5.19 10.93 21.01
C ASP A 310 5.77 10.20 19.79
N GLY A 311 5.65 10.77 18.59
CA GLY A 311 6.36 10.26 17.40
C GLY A 311 7.90 10.31 17.53
N ALA A 312 8.44 11.25 18.31
CA ALA A 312 9.88 11.25 18.64
C ALA A 312 10.24 10.19 19.68
N MET A 313 9.34 9.89 20.64
CA MET A 313 9.51 8.82 21.63
C MET A 313 9.40 7.42 20.98
N ASP A 314 8.42 7.20 20.11
CA ASP A 314 8.23 5.94 19.36
C ASP A 314 9.44 5.65 18.48
N PHE A 315 9.96 6.67 17.79
CA PHE A 315 11.17 6.55 16.98
C PHE A 315 12.43 6.37 17.85
N GLN A 316 12.51 7.03 19.02
CA GLN A 316 13.57 6.77 20.00
C GLN A 316 13.57 5.31 20.45
N GLN A 317 12.41 4.77 20.81
CA GLN A 317 12.28 3.40 21.30
C GLN A 317 12.56 2.38 20.19
N ARG A 318 12.11 2.64 18.95
CA ARG A 318 12.50 1.85 17.78
C ARG A 318 14.03 1.81 17.59
N VAL A 319 14.69 2.97 17.55
CA VAL A 319 16.15 3.05 17.38
C VAL A 319 16.89 2.43 18.57
N ALA A 320 16.35 2.50 19.79
CA ALA A 320 16.92 1.80 20.95
C ALA A 320 16.80 0.26 20.85
N THR A 321 15.74 -0.27 20.25
CA THR A 321 15.57 -1.70 19.99
C THR A 321 16.44 -2.18 18.84
N GLU A 322 16.48 -1.44 17.73
CA GLU A 322 17.18 -1.82 16.49
C GLU A 322 18.70 -1.51 16.57
N ALA A 323 19.11 -0.54 17.39
CA ALA A 323 20.51 -0.23 17.72
C ALA A 323 20.73 -0.01 19.23
N PRO A 324 20.78 -1.08 20.06
CA PRO A 324 20.95 -0.98 21.51
C PRO A 324 22.21 -0.23 21.97
N TRP A 325 23.27 -0.25 21.16
CA TRP A 325 24.51 0.50 21.40
C TRP A 325 24.32 2.02 21.38
N LEU A 326 23.28 2.53 20.72
CA LEU A 326 22.96 3.95 20.63
C LEU A 326 21.99 4.39 21.74
N ALA A 327 21.19 3.47 22.28
CA ALA A 327 20.17 3.75 23.30
C ALA A 327 20.59 4.68 24.45
N PRO A 328 21.76 4.51 25.12
CA PRO A 328 22.17 5.40 26.20
C PRO A 328 22.57 6.82 25.76
N LEU A 329 22.74 7.05 24.45
CA LEU A 329 23.11 8.33 23.86
C LEU A 329 21.88 9.09 23.29
N LEU A 330 20.69 8.50 23.28
CA LEU A 330 19.50 9.08 22.67
C LEU A 330 18.86 10.18 23.54
N ALA A 331 18.66 11.35 22.95
CA ALA A 331 18.05 12.52 23.58
C ALA A 331 17.01 13.18 22.64
N VAL A 332 15.81 13.46 23.16
CA VAL A 332 14.78 14.24 22.45
C VAL A 332 14.85 15.70 22.91
N PHE A 333 15.28 16.58 22.02
CA PHE A 333 15.31 18.03 22.22
C PHE A 333 14.02 18.67 21.69
N ASN A 334 13.51 19.70 22.37
CA ASN A 334 12.41 20.53 21.85
C ASN A 334 12.98 21.87 21.37
N GLU A 335 12.88 22.13 20.07
CA GLU A 335 13.44 23.32 19.42
C GLU A 335 12.50 23.84 18.34
N ARG A 336 12.09 25.11 18.45
CA ARG A 336 11.23 25.80 17.45
C ARG A 336 9.97 24.99 17.09
N SER A 337 9.30 24.46 18.12
CA SER A 337 8.11 23.61 18.00
C SER A 337 8.32 22.27 17.29
N LEU A 338 9.57 21.77 17.26
CA LEU A 338 9.91 20.43 16.76
C LEU A 338 10.67 19.62 17.81
N HIS A 339 10.28 18.36 17.95
CA HIS A 339 10.95 17.36 18.76
C HIS A 339 12.05 16.69 17.93
N ARG A 340 13.31 17.05 18.17
CA ARG A 340 14.48 16.51 17.47
C ARG A 340 15.06 15.34 18.25
N LEU A 341 14.99 14.13 17.69
CA LEU A 341 15.76 13.01 18.23
C LEU A 341 17.21 13.15 17.77
N GLN A 342 18.12 13.24 18.73
CA GLN A 342 19.55 13.32 18.50
C GLN A 342 20.28 12.26 19.35
N ALA A 343 21.41 11.75 18.86
CA ALA A 343 22.31 10.89 19.63
C ALA A 343 23.64 11.59 19.91
N GLY A 344 24.16 11.50 21.13
CA GLY A 344 25.42 12.12 21.54
C GLY A 344 25.49 12.44 23.04
N PRO A 345 26.42 13.31 23.48
CA PRO A 345 27.42 14.00 22.66
C PRO A 345 28.55 13.06 22.20
N TYR A 346 29.12 13.34 21.03
CA TYR A 346 30.38 12.79 20.53
C TYR A 346 31.50 13.83 20.71
N ALA A 347 32.71 13.38 21.04
CA ALA A 347 33.87 14.23 21.27
C ALA A 347 34.42 14.84 19.98
N SER A 348 34.22 14.19 18.83
CA SER A 348 34.67 14.71 17.53
C SER A 348 33.68 14.49 16.39
N ARG A 349 33.81 15.29 15.33
CA ARG A 349 33.06 15.11 14.08
C ARG A 349 33.37 13.76 13.41
N ALA A 350 34.60 13.27 13.50
CA ALA A 350 35.03 11.99 12.93
C ALA A 350 34.36 10.81 13.64
N GLU A 351 34.29 10.84 14.96
CA GLU A 351 33.56 9.85 15.77
C GLU A 351 32.06 9.83 15.42
N ALA A 352 31.44 11.01 15.30
CA ALA A 352 30.07 11.13 14.82
C ALA A 352 29.90 10.60 13.38
N GLN A 353 30.88 10.78 12.49
CA GLN A 353 30.85 10.21 11.13
C GLN A 353 30.89 8.67 11.14
N VAL A 354 31.67 8.05 12.02
CA VAL A 354 31.73 6.59 12.18
C VAL A 354 30.40 6.04 12.71
N ALA A 355 29.83 6.65 13.76
CA ALA A 355 28.51 6.27 14.26
C ALA A 355 27.40 6.49 13.21
N ALA A 356 27.46 7.56 12.43
CA ALA A 356 26.54 7.83 11.32
C ALA A 356 26.66 6.81 10.19
N GLN A 357 27.86 6.31 9.90
CA GLN A 357 28.08 5.26 8.90
C GLN A 357 27.46 3.94 9.37
N ARG A 358 27.72 3.55 10.63
CA ARG A 358 27.15 2.33 11.24
C ARG A 358 25.61 2.33 11.24
N LEU A 359 24.98 3.51 11.31
CA LEU A 359 23.52 3.67 11.19
C LEU A 359 22.98 3.60 9.76
N ARG A 360 23.76 4.05 8.76
CA ARG A 360 23.44 3.82 7.34
C ARG A 360 23.51 2.34 7.00
N ASP A 361 24.57 1.67 7.43
CA ASP A 361 24.83 0.28 7.05
C ASP A 361 23.91 -0.71 7.81
N GLY A 362 23.57 -0.42 9.07
CA GLY A 362 22.71 -1.26 9.88
C GLY A 362 21.20 -0.97 9.76
N LEU A 363 20.79 0.31 9.78
CA LEU A 363 19.38 0.72 9.86
C LEU A 363 18.88 1.49 8.63
N GLN A 364 19.73 1.70 7.62
CA GLN A 364 19.45 2.55 6.45
C GLN A 364 19.06 4.00 6.79
N LEU A 365 19.33 4.43 8.03
CA LEU A 365 19.10 5.80 8.49
C LEU A 365 20.24 6.71 8.04
N VAL A 366 19.89 7.91 7.55
CA VAL A 366 20.86 8.93 7.13
C VAL A 366 20.86 10.10 8.14
N PRO A 367 21.55 9.97 9.29
CA PRO A 367 21.57 11.02 10.29
C PRO A 367 22.39 12.24 9.84
N ALA A 368 21.93 13.43 10.22
CA ALA A 368 22.67 14.67 10.01
C ALA A 368 23.55 14.98 11.22
N ILE A 369 24.82 15.34 11.00
CA ILE A 369 25.72 15.77 12.08
C ILE A 369 25.43 17.24 12.41
N VAL A 370 25.18 17.53 13.69
CA VAL A 370 24.89 18.85 14.24
C VAL A 370 25.88 19.16 15.36
N GLU A 371 26.46 20.36 15.34
CA GLU A 371 27.33 20.85 16.42
C GLU A 371 26.49 21.68 17.41
N ARG A 372 26.58 21.36 18.71
CA ARG A 372 25.92 22.12 19.79
C ARG A 372 26.94 22.90 20.60
N ARG A 373 26.77 24.23 20.66
CA ARG A 373 27.61 25.22 21.36
C ARG A 373 26.90 25.80 22.58
#